data_AF-A0A1I3Q5X3-F1
#
_entry.id   AF-A0A1I3Q5X3-F1
#
_cell.length_a   1.000
_cell.length_b   1.000
_cell.length_c   1.000
_cell.angle_alpha   90.00
_cell.angle_beta   90.00
_cell.angle_gamma   90.00
#
_symmetry.space_group_name_H-M   'P 1'
#
loop_
_entity.id
_entity.type
_entity.pdbx_description
1 polymer ?
#
loop_
_entity_poly.entity_id
_entity_poly.type
_entity_poly.pdbx_seq_one_letter_code
_entity_poly.pdbx_strand_id
1 'polypeptide(L)'
;MKWFKMILGMLLLVTISSVAQEGRLSVYVNQIGDYNSLFSNTNTTHDQSIYNQFGNYNSVDVSVKSNVVNQNVEQFGNGNSFENYSYNSFNRQEVEVMQKGNNIDIQVFGSNSMSEGMKILVTGNDKAVIVRNYN
;
A
#
# COMPACT_ATOMS: atom_id res chain seq x y z
N MET A 1 -18.79 -46.34 9.40
CA MET A 1 -17.99 -45.08 9.41
C MET A 1 -16.99 -45.13 8.26
N LYS A 2 -17.31 -44.44 7.16
CA LYS A 2 -16.41 -44.26 6.01
C LYS A 2 -16.06 -42.77 5.95
N TRP A 3 -14.79 -42.46 6.17
CA TRP A 3 -14.20 -41.16 5.87
C TRP A 3 -13.61 -41.24 4.47
N PHE A 4 -14.15 -40.49 3.51
CA PHE A 4 -13.44 -39.97 2.33
C PHE A 4 -14.41 -39.17 1.45
N LYS A 5 -14.23 -37.85 1.39
CA LYS A 5 -14.18 -37.09 0.13
C LYS A 5 -13.76 -35.64 0.43
N MET A 6 -12.50 -35.42 0.10
CA MET A 6 -11.84 -34.13 -0.02
C MET A 6 -12.25 -33.46 -1.34
N ILE A 7 -12.03 -32.14 -1.37
CA ILE A 7 -12.08 -31.19 -2.49
C ILE A 7 -13.37 -30.36 -2.50
N LEU A 8 -13.37 -29.32 -1.66
CA LEU A 8 -14.17 -28.12 -1.93
C LEU A 8 -13.23 -27.10 -2.57
N GLY A 9 -13.26 -27.04 -3.91
CA GLY A 9 -12.57 -26.00 -4.65
C GLY A 9 -13.22 -24.65 -4.36
N MET A 10 -12.45 -23.71 -3.82
CA MET A 10 -12.90 -22.34 -3.61
C MET A 10 -12.92 -21.62 -4.96
N LEU A 11 -14.12 -21.49 -5.55
CA LEU A 11 -14.37 -20.66 -6.71
C LEU A 11 -14.42 -19.20 -6.23
N LEU A 12 -13.33 -18.45 -6.42
CA LEU A 12 -13.33 -17.01 -6.18
C LEU A 12 -13.96 -16.31 -7.40
N LEU A 13 -15.26 -16.03 -7.32
CA LEU A 13 -15.94 -15.12 -8.24
C LEU A 13 -15.66 -13.68 -7.77
N VAL A 14 -14.76 -12.97 -8.46
CA VAL A 14 -14.61 -11.52 -8.29
C VAL A 14 -15.50 -10.84 -9.32
N THR A 15 -16.64 -10.34 -8.89
CA THR A 15 -17.42 -9.36 -9.67
C THR A 15 -16.90 -7.97 -9.35
N ILE A 16 -16.22 -7.33 -10.31
CA ILE A 16 -15.89 -5.90 -10.22
C ILE A 16 -17.08 -5.12 -10.77
N SER A 17 -17.95 -4.63 -9.90
CA SER A 17 -18.84 -3.53 -10.25
C SER A 17 -18.08 -2.23 -10.02
N SER A 18 -17.63 -1.57 -11.09
CA SER A 18 -17.20 -0.17 -10.99
C SER A 18 -18.44 0.71 -11.10
N VAL A 19 -18.79 1.37 -9.99
CA VAL A 19 -19.61 2.59 -10.06
C VAL A 19 -18.62 3.72 -10.33
N ALA A 20 -18.82 4.47 -11.40
CA ALA A 20 -18.09 5.71 -11.62
C ALA A 20 -18.49 6.68 -10.50
N GLN A 21 -17.72 6.69 -9.40
CA GLN A 21 -17.87 7.67 -8.34
C GLN A 21 -17.06 8.90 -8.76
N GLU A 22 -17.72 9.91 -9.30
CA GLU A 22 -17.12 11.25 -9.28
C GLU A 22 -16.97 11.67 -7.81
N GLY A 23 -15.75 11.57 -7.30
CA GLY A 23 -15.41 11.90 -5.92
C GLY A 23 -13.90 12.07 -5.78
N ARG A 24 -13.45 13.29 -5.45
CA ARG A 24 -12.04 13.71 -5.36
C ARG A 24 -11.20 12.96 -4.31
N LEU A 25 -11.78 12.03 -3.55
CA LEU A 25 -11.11 11.29 -2.49
C LEU A 25 -11.50 9.81 -2.63
N SER A 26 -10.57 8.96 -3.01
CA SER A 26 -10.77 7.52 -3.08
C SER A 26 -9.58 6.77 -2.46
N VAL A 27 -9.91 5.74 -1.69
CA VAL A 27 -8.95 4.76 -1.17
C VAL A 27 -9.41 3.38 -1.62
N TYR A 28 -8.56 2.67 -2.35
CA TYR A 28 -8.77 1.30 -2.78
C TYR A 28 -7.85 0.36 -2.00
N VAL A 29 -8.41 -0.72 -1.49
CA VAL A 29 -7.68 -1.70 -0.67
C VAL A 29 -8.02 -3.09 -1.16
N ASN A 30 -6.99 -3.88 -1.46
CA ASN A 30 -7.12 -5.29 -1.78
C ASN A 30 -6.10 -6.09 -0.97
N GLN A 31 -6.60 -7.04 -0.17
CA GLN A 31 -5.79 -7.88 0.71
C GLN A 31 -6.10 -9.34 0.41
N ILE A 32 -5.10 -10.07 -0.07
CA ILE A 32 -5.20 -11.50 -0.38
C ILE A 32 -4.15 -12.24 0.44
N GLY A 33 -4.62 -13.02 1.42
CA GLY A 33 -3.82 -13.74 2.40
C GLY A 33 -4.22 -13.41 3.83
N ASP A 34 -3.48 -13.92 4.80
CA ASP A 34 -3.78 -13.82 6.22
C ASP A 34 -2.97 -12.70 6.90
N TYR A 35 -3.59 -12.02 7.88
CA TYR A 35 -2.93 -11.04 8.75
C TYR A 35 -2.27 -9.85 8.04
N ASN A 36 -2.77 -9.45 6.86
CA ASN A 36 -2.39 -8.17 6.27
C ASN A 36 -3.05 -7.01 7.04
N SER A 37 -2.34 -5.88 7.17
CA SER A 37 -2.84 -4.69 7.84
C SER A 37 -2.58 -3.42 7.02
N LEU A 38 -3.50 -2.47 7.16
CA LEU A 38 -3.41 -1.13 6.61
C LEU A 38 -3.94 -0.14 7.65
N PHE A 39 -3.12 0.84 8.01
CA PHE A 39 -3.53 2.04 8.73
C PHE A 39 -3.22 3.25 7.86
N SER A 40 -4.23 4.08 7.56
CA SER A 40 -4.06 5.27 6.73
C SER A 40 -4.82 6.45 7.33
N ASN A 41 -4.07 7.48 7.73
CA ASN A 41 -4.60 8.75 8.22
C ASN A 41 -4.08 9.89 7.34
N THR A 42 -4.91 10.32 6.40
CA THR A 42 -4.56 11.30 5.38
C THR A 42 -5.39 12.57 5.55
N ASN A 43 -4.73 13.72 5.67
CA ASN A 43 -5.37 15.03 5.63
C ASN A 43 -5.09 15.68 4.26
N THR A 44 -6.09 15.68 3.38
CA THR A 44 -5.96 16.12 1.98
C THR A 44 -7.26 16.66 1.39
N THR A 45 -7.13 17.41 0.28
CA THR A 45 -8.26 17.85 -0.56
C THR A 45 -8.45 16.99 -1.80
N HIS A 46 -7.46 16.14 -2.12
CA HIS A 46 -7.51 15.14 -3.19
C HIS A 46 -6.74 13.88 -2.78
N ASP A 47 -7.36 12.72 -2.92
CA ASP A 47 -6.79 11.43 -2.55
C ASP A 47 -7.09 10.41 -3.64
N GLN A 48 -6.04 9.73 -4.09
CA GLN A 48 -6.09 8.53 -4.90
C GLN A 48 -5.07 7.55 -4.33
N SER A 49 -5.47 6.82 -3.30
CA SER A 49 -4.58 5.85 -2.66
C SER A 49 -5.02 4.42 -2.99
N ILE A 50 -4.07 3.58 -3.39
CA ILE A 50 -4.27 2.19 -3.78
C ILE A 50 -3.29 1.34 -2.98
N TYR A 51 -3.82 0.37 -2.24
CA TYR A 51 -3.03 -0.55 -1.42
C TYR A 51 -3.38 -1.99 -1.81
N ASN A 52 -2.44 -2.70 -2.42
CA ASN A 52 -2.57 -4.08 -2.84
C ASN A 52 -1.57 -4.97 -2.09
N GLN A 53 -2.07 -5.90 -1.27
CA GLN A 53 -1.26 -6.78 -0.45
C GLN A 53 -1.54 -8.23 -0.82
N PHE A 54 -0.54 -8.91 -1.39
CA PHE A 54 -0.62 -10.30 -1.85
C PHE A 54 0.38 -11.17 -1.07
N GLY A 55 -0.14 -11.95 -0.14
CA GLY A 55 0.61 -12.78 0.80
C GLY A 55 0.15 -12.54 2.24
N ASN A 56 0.95 -12.98 3.21
CA ASN A 56 0.60 -12.93 4.62
C ASN A 56 1.45 -11.93 5.39
N TYR A 57 0.91 -11.38 6.48
CA TYR A 57 1.63 -10.51 7.40
C TYR A 57 2.25 -9.25 6.77
N ASN A 58 1.69 -8.74 5.66
CA ASN A 58 2.14 -7.47 5.11
C ASN A 58 1.49 -6.30 5.86
N SER A 59 2.22 -5.21 6.05
CA SER A 59 1.74 -4.02 6.73
C SER A 59 1.98 -2.75 5.90
N VAL A 60 1.02 -1.83 6.00
CA VAL A 60 1.13 -0.47 5.50
C VAL A 60 0.66 0.49 6.59
N ASP A 61 1.50 1.46 6.94
CA ASP A 61 1.16 2.57 7.85
C ASP A 61 1.44 3.91 7.17
N VAL A 62 0.40 4.72 7.01
CA VAL A 62 0.44 6.00 6.34
C VAL A 62 -0.14 7.06 7.26
N SER A 63 0.64 8.10 7.57
CA SER A 63 0.12 9.33 8.17
C SER A 63 0.69 10.55 7.46
N VAL A 64 -0.14 11.17 6.63
CA VAL A 64 0.31 12.23 5.72
C VAL A 64 -0.64 13.43 5.70
N LYS A 65 -0.06 14.61 5.51
CA LYS A 65 -0.77 15.87 5.32
C LYS A 65 -0.26 16.57 4.06
N SER A 66 -1.11 16.71 3.04
CA SER A 66 -0.76 17.34 1.76
C SER A 66 -2.05 17.77 1.04
N ASN A 67 -2.00 18.75 0.12
CA ASN A 67 -3.21 19.13 -0.63
C ASN A 67 -3.66 18.02 -1.60
N VAL A 68 -2.70 17.29 -2.15
CA VAL A 68 -2.89 16.13 -3.03
C VAL A 68 -2.07 14.96 -2.50
N VAL A 69 -2.71 13.81 -2.38
CA VAL A 69 -2.09 12.53 -2.03
C VAL A 69 -2.41 11.51 -3.11
N ASN A 70 -1.37 10.90 -3.67
CA ASN A 70 -1.50 9.79 -4.61
C ASN A 70 -0.54 8.69 -4.16
N GLN A 71 -1.07 7.56 -3.71
CA GLN A 71 -0.23 6.46 -3.22
C GLN A 71 -0.58 5.20 -3.98
N ASN A 72 0.42 4.47 -4.44
CA ASN A 72 0.23 3.13 -4.97
C ASN A 72 1.22 2.19 -4.31
N VAL A 73 0.73 1.26 -3.50
CA VAL A 73 1.55 0.32 -2.75
C VAL A 73 1.18 -1.09 -3.18
N GLU A 74 2.15 -1.80 -3.74
CA GLU A 74 2.01 -3.20 -4.15
C GLU A 74 3.01 -4.08 -3.39
N GLN A 75 2.49 -4.99 -2.57
CA GLN A 75 3.30 -5.93 -1.79
C GLN A 75 3.04 -7.36 -2.30
N PHE A 76 4.08 -8.02 -2.81
CA PHE A 76 4.05 -9.41 -3.26
C PHE A 76 5.02 -10.26 -2.42
N GLY A 77 4.47 -11.09 -1.54
CA GLY A 77 5.20 -11.94 -0.61
C GLY A 77 4.73 -11.75 0.83
N ASN A 78 5.53 -12.17 1.81
CA ASN A 78 5.13 -12.16 3.22
C ASN A 78 6.00 -11.22 4.06
N GLY A 79 5.40 -10.63 5.09
CA GLY A 79 6.15 -9.85 6.08
C GLY A 79 6.73 -8.54 5.55
N ASN A 80 6.22 -8.00 4.44
CA ASN A 80 6.67 -6.71 3.92
C ASN A 80 6.00 -5.56 4.68
N SER A 81 6.76 -4.51 4.97
CA SER A 81 6.29 -3.30 5.65
C SER A 81 6.52 -2.06 4.80
N PHE A 82 5.54 -1.16 4.78
CA PHE A 82 5.67 0.17 4.23
C PHE A 82 5.18 1.22 5.22
N GLU A 83 6.03 2.19 5.54
CA GLU A 83 5.72 3.34 6.40
C GLU A 83 5.87 4.64 5.61
N ASN A 84 4.88 5.52 5.70
CA ASN A 84 4.92 6.83 5.06
C ASN A 84 4.40 7.92 5.99
N TYR A 85 5.31 8.76 6.47
CA TYR A 85 4.99 9.81 7.42
C TYR A 85 5.40 11.19 6.92
N SER A 86 4.42 12.08 6.77
CA SER A 86 4.66 13.47 6.38
C SER A 86 3.71 14.41 7.12
N TYR A 87 4.24 15.18 8.07
CA TYR A 87 3.44 16.09 8.91
C TYR A 87 3.40 17.53 8.37
N ASN A 88 4.23 17.86 7.38
CA ASN A 88 4.27 19.17 6.76
C ASN A 88 3.35 19.22 5.53
N SER A 89 2.60 20.32 5.40
CA SER A 89 1.68 20.52 4.28
C SER A 89 2.46 20.90 3.03
N PHE A 90 2.84 19.92 2.20
CA PHE A 90 3.32 20.16 0.84
C PHE A 90 2.13 20.18 -0.14
N ASN A 91 2.35 20.68 -1.35
CA ASN A 91 1.28 20.76 -2.34
C ASN A 91 0.85 19.38 -2.85
N ARG A 92 1.79 18.45 -2.97
CA ARG A 92 1.55 17.14 -3.57
C ARG A 92 2.52 16.11 -2.97
N GLN A 93 1.99 14.95 -2.64
CA GLN A 93 2.78 13.81 -2.18
C GLN A 93 2.37 12.60 -3.02
N GLU A 94 3.30 12.10 -3.85
CA GLU A 94 3.04 10.96 -4.72
C GLU A 94 4.12 9.90 -4.58
N VAL A 95 3.73 8.73 -4.09
CA VAL A 95 4.66 7.64 -3.81
C VAL A 95 4.10 6.35 -4.40
N GLU A 96 4.90 5.74 -5.28
CA GLU A 96 4.66 4.40 -5.81
C GLU A 96 5.68 3.43 -5.22
N VAL A 97 5.21 2.39 -4.56
CA VAL A 97 6.05 1.38 -3.89
C VAL A 97 5.68 0.00 -4.39
N MET A 98 6.70 -0.75 -4.79
CA MET A 98 6.56 -2.15 -5.16
C MET A 98 7.58 -3.00 -4.42
N GLN A 99 7.10 -3.90 -3.58
CA GLN A 99 7.89 -4.87 -2.81
C GLN A 99 7.65 -6.26 -3.40
N LYS A 100 8.71 -6.93 -3.89
CA LYS A 100 8.63 -8.30 -4.42
C LYS A 100 9.62 -9.23 -3.71
N GLY A 101 9.11 -10.01 -2.77
CA GLY A 101 9.86 -10.92 -1.91
C GLY A 101 9.34 -10.87 -0.48
N ASN A 102 10.14 -11.30 0.49
CA ASN A 102 9.72 -11.38 1.88
C ASN A 102 10.56 -10.48 2.78
N ASN A 103 9.97 -9.98 3.86
CA ASN A 103 10.65 -9.17 4.88
C ASN A 103 11.34 -7.93 4.28
N ILE A 104 10.69 -7.26 3.33
CA ILE A 104 11.15 -5.97 2.82
C ILE A 104 10.53 -4.86 3.66
N ASP A 105 11.37 -3.97 4.18
CA ASP A 105 10.95 -2.77 4.90
C ASP A 105 11.24 -1.51 4.08
N ILE A 106 10.22 -0.66 3.91
CA ILE A 106 10.38 0.64 3.23
C ILE A 106 9.79 1.72 4.12
N GLN A 107 10.59 2.74 4.43
CA GLN A 107 10.15 3.88 5.22
C GLN A 107 10.39 5.18 4.46
N VAL A 108 9.37 6.02 4.36
CA VAL A 108 9.44 7.35 3.73
C VAL A 108 9.04 8.39 4.77
N PHE A 109 9.99 9.28 5.10
CA PHE A 109 9.76 10.37 6.03
C PHE A 109 9.88 11.72 5.33
N GLY A 110 8.89 12.58 5.55
CA GLY A 110 8.81 13.93 5.00
C GLY A 110 8.40 13.97 3.53
N SER A 111 8.15 15.18 3.05
CA SER A 111 7.80 15.48 1.66
C SER A 111 8.50 16.76 1.17
N ASN A 112 8.97 16.73 -0.08
CA ASN A 112 9.55 17.84 -0.82
C ASN A 112 9.34 17.62 -2.35
N SER A 113 9.92 18.46 -3.19
CA SER A 113 9.79 18.33 -4.65
C SER A 113 10.34 17.01 -5.22
N MET A 114 11.25 16.33 -4.52
CA MET A 114 11.76 15.01 -4.91
C MET A 114 10.78 13.88 -4.59
N SER A 115 9.84 14.11 -3.67
CA SER A 115 8.75 13.17 -3.35
C SER A 115 7.54 13.29 -4.26
N GLU A 116 7.52 14.23 -5.20
CA GLU A 116 6.51 14.27 -6.26
C GLU A 116 6.88 13.24 -7.34
N GLY A 117 6.16 12.12 -7.37
CA GLY A 117 6.34 11.05 -8.35
C GLY A 117 7.45 10.06 -7.99
N MET A 118 7.79 9.94 -6.70
CA MET A 118 8.80 8.99 -6.24
C MET A 118 8.35 7.55 -6.48
N LYS A 119 9.24 6.72 -7.05
CA LYS A 119 9.00 5.30 -7.28
C LYS A 119 10.08 4.46 -6.61
N ILE A 120 9.68 3.52 -5.75
CA ILE A 120 10.58 2.62 -5.02
C ILE A 120 10.22 1.19 -5.40
N LEU A 121 11.12 0.52 -6.10
CA LEU A 121 11.03 -0.90 -6.42
C LEU A 121 12.13 -1.66 -5.68
N VAL A 122 11.73 -2.63 -4.85
CA VAL A 122 12.67 -3.51 -4.15
C VAL A 122 12.30 -4.96 -4.43
N THR A 123 13.29 -5.76 -4.82
CA THR A 123 13.13 -7.20 -5.07
C THR A 123 14.12 -8.00 -4.24
N GLY A 124 13.74 -9.22 -3.84
CA GLY A 124 14.54 -10.11 -2.98
C GLY A 124 14.02 -10.18 -1.55
N ASN A 125 14.77 -10.79 -0.65
CA ASN A 125 14.35 -10.98 0.75
C ASN A 125 15.22 -10.17 1.71
N ASP A 126 14.67 -9.81 2.87
CA ASP A 126 15.39 -9.19 3.99
C ASP A 126 16.15 -7.93 3.54
N LYS A 127 15.40 -6.93 3.08
CA LYS A 127 15.92 -5.66 2.54
C LYS A 127 15.24 -4.49 3.23
N ALA A 128 15.95 -3.39 3.39
CA ALA A 128 15.42 -2.16 3.94
C ALA A 128 15.77 -0.97 3.05
N VAL A 129 14.82 -0.06 2.85
CA VAL A 129 15.03 1.24 2.20
C VAL A 129 14.45 2.32 3.10
N ILE A 130 15.25 3.34 3.43
CA ILE A 130 14.81 4.48 4.22
C ILE A 130 15.04 5.74 3.39
N VAL A 131 13.97 6.48 3.15
CA VAL A 131 13.99 7.78 2.47
C VAL A 131 13.67 8.86 3.49
N ARG A 132 14.51 9.89 3.55
CA ARG A 132 14.28 11.07 4.39
C ARG A 132 14.33 12.31 3.51
N ASN A 133 13.18 12.94 3.34
CA ASN A 133 13.01 14.18 2.61
C ASN A 133 13.04 15.34 3.60
N TYR A 134 14.00 16.25 3.40
CA TYR A 134 14.11 17.49 4.15
C TYR A 134 13.72 18.65 3.24
N ASN A 135 13.13 19.69 3.83
CA ASN A 135 12.94 21.01 3.22
C ASN A 135 13.88 22.00 3.88
#